data_AF-B3JGK8-F1
#
_entry.id   AF-B3JGK8-F1
#
_cell.length_a   1.000
_cell.length_b   1.000
_cell.length_c   1.000
_cell.angle_alpha   90.00
_cell.angle_beta   90.00
_cell.angle_gamma   90.00
#
_symmetry.space_group_name_H-M   'P 1'
#
loop_
_entity.id
_entity.type
_entity.pdbx_description
1 polymer ?
#
loop_
_entity_poly.entity_id
_entity_poly.type
_entity_poly.pdbx_seq_one_letter_code
_entity_poly.pdbx_strand_id
1 'polypeptide(L)'
;MQGEDKGEKQTITCSYEVTVPPYTYYSIKTLVKEYRMNVRYIATLKGADNVTFRVKGTWSGVQAIDTYQEAFDEKNNLVEADIRPIEF
;
A
#
# COMPACT_ATOMS: atom_id res chain seq x y z
N MET A 1 4.66 -28.99 4.08
CA MET A 1 5.67 -27.94 4.24
C MET A 1 4.93 -26.63 4.34
N GLN A 2 4.93 -26.03 5.53
CA GLN A 2 4.28 -24.75 5.80
C GLN A 2 5.29 -23.68 5.37
N GLY A 3 4.95 -22.90 4.34
CA GLY A 3 5.81 -21.82 3.87
C GLY A 3 5.96 -20.78 4.97
N GLU A 4 7.19 -20.42 5.29
CA GLU A 4 7.50 -19.36 6.25
C GLU A 4 6.95 -18.03 5.71
N ASP A 5 6.20 -17.30 6.54
CA ASP A 5 5.68 -15.98 6.19
C ASP A 5 6.86 -15.02 6.09
N LYS A 6 7.28 -14.73 4.85
CA LYS A 6 8.43 -13.87 4.58
C LYS A 6 7.93 -12.42 4.50
N GLY A 7 7.98 -11.72 5.63
CA GLY A 7 7.67 -10.29 5.69
C GLY A 7 8.82 -9.44 5.16
N GLU A 8 8.58 -8.67 4.11
CA GLU A 8 9.49 -7.60 3.66
C GLU A 8 9.04 -6.28 4.28
N LYS A 9 9.95 -5.57 4.95
CA LYS A 9 9.64 -4.25 5.50
C LYS A 9 9.70 -3.22 4.38
N GLN A 10 8.55 -2.66 4.03
CA GLN A 10 8.47 -1.52 3.12
C GLN A 10 8.27 -0.23 3.93
N THR A 11 9.04 0.81 3.62
CA THR A 11 8.82 2.18 4.14
C THR A 11 8.28 3.04 3.02
N ILE A 12 7.09 3.61 3.21
CA ILE A 12 6.46 4.52 2.25
C ILE A 12 6.52 5.92 2.85
N THR A 13 7.12 6.85 2.10
CA THR A 13 7.20 8.26 2.48
C THR A 13 6.40 9.06 1.48
N CYS A 14 5.47 9.87 1.98
CA CYS A 14 4.67 10.78 1.16
C CYS A 14 4.75 12.18 1.76
N SER A 15 4.84 13.17 0.89
CA SER A 15 4.87 14.59 1.27
C SER A 15 3.68 15.29 0.63
N TYR A 16 3.00 16.11 1.44
CA TYR A 16 1.79 16.82 1.06
C TYR A 16 1.86 18.25 1.58
N GLU A 17 1.30 19.18 0.83
CA GLU A 17 1.14 20.57 1.26
C GLU A 17 -0.32 20.82 1.67
N VAL A 18 -0.50 21.53 2.79
CA VAL A 18 -1.82 21.88 3.32
C VAL A 18 -1.82 23.36 3.67
N THR A 19 -2.74 24.12 3.07
CA THR A 19 -2.96 25.52 3.43
C THR A 19 -4.00 25.61 4.55
N VAL A 20 -3.60 26.10 5.72
CA VAL A 20 -4.49 26.25 6.90
C VAL A 20 -4.93 27.71 7.03
N PRO A 21 -6.24 28.01 6.93
CA PRO A 21 -6.73 29.38 7.09
C PRO A 21 -6.61 29.89 8.54
N PRO A 22 -6.49 31.22 8.76
CA PRO A 22 -6.41 31.80 10.10
C PRO A 22 -7.63 31.48 10.97
N TYR A 23 -7.40 31.28 12.27
CA TYR A 23 -8.44 31.01 13.29
C TYR A 23 -9.28 29.74 13.05
N THR A 24 -8.68 28.73 12.43
CA THR A 24 -9.33 27.44 12.13
C THR A 24 -8.68 26.31 12.90
N TYR A 25 -9.47 25.39 13.43
CA TYR A 25 -8.98 24.12 13.97
C TYR A 25 -8.98 23.09 12.85
N TYR A 26 -7.81 22.50 12.60
CA TYR A 26 -7.57 21.68 11.44
C TYR A 26 -6.98 20.33 11.83
N SER A 27 -7.55 19.26 11.28
CA SER A 27 -7.15 17.88 11.57
C SER A 27 -6.75 17.17 10.29
N ILE A 28 -5.57 16.54 10.29
CA ILE A 28 -5.04 15.74 9.17
C ILE A 28 -5.06 14.26 9.58
N LYS A 29 -5.70 13.43 8.75
CA LYS A 29 -5.72 11.97 8.90
C LYS A 29 -4.93 11.33 7.78
N THR A 30 -3.95 10.51 8.15
CA THR A 30 -3.26 9.62 7.20
C THR A 30 -3.91 8.26 7.23
N LEU A 31 -4.35 7.79 6.08
CA LEU A 31 -5.02 6.52 5.90
C LEU A 31 -4.18 5.62 5.01
N VAL A 32 -4.14 4.34 5.38
CA VAL A 32 -3.36 3.30 4.69
C VAL A 32 -4.33 2.23 4.23
N LYS A 33 -4.35 1.96 2.93
CA LYS A 33 -5.18 0.92 2.33
C LYS A 33 -4.29 -0.23 1.89
N GLU A 34 -4.45 -1.37 2.56
CA GLU A 34 -3.74 -2.60 2.26
C GLU A 34 -4.56 -3.51 1.35
N TYR A 35 -3.94 -4.00 0.27
CA TYR A 35 -4.56 -4.99 -0.60
C TYR A 35 -3.94 -6.37 -0.36
N ARG A 36 -4.75 -7.26 0.20
CA ARG A 36 -4.43 -8.69 0.33
C ARG A 36 -4.82 -9.40 -0.96
N MET A 37 -3.86 -10.09 -1.55
CA MET A 37 -4.04 -10.77 -2.83
C MET A 37 -3.83 -12.27 -2.69
N ASN A 38 -4.55 -13.01 -3.52
CA ASN A 38 -4.44 -14.46 -3.65
C ASN A 38 -4.31 -14.79 -5.14
N VAL A 39 -3.13 -15.22 -5.56
CA VAL A 39 -2.76 -15.42 -6.96
C VAL A 39 -2.41 -16.88 -7.18
N ARG A 40 -3.16 -17.57 -8.04
CA ARG A 40 -2.84 -18.93 -8.46
C ARG A 40 -1.74 -18.90 -9.50
N TYR A 41 -0.74 -19.76 -9.35
CA TYR A 41 0.40 -19.83 -10.26
C TYR A 41 0.72 -21.26 -10.69
N ILE A 42 1.41 -21.36 -11.83
CA ILE A 42 2.05 -22.59 -12.29
C ILE A 42 3.53 -22.26 -12.55
N ALA A 43 4.40 -22.74 -11.67
CA ALA A 43 5.84 -22.59 -11.79
C ALA A 43 6.44 -23.79 -12.53
N THR A 44 7.48 -23.57 -13.33
CA THR A 44 8.28 -24.66 -13.91
C THR A 44 9.64 -24.65 -13.24
N LEU A 45 9.97 -25.75 -12.57
CA LEU A 45 11.27 -25.96 -11.94
C LEU A 45 12.14 -26.78 -12.90
N LYS A 46 13.39 -26.36 -13.06
CA LYS A 46 14.36 -26.99 -13.95
C LYS A 46 15.50 -27.58 -13.10
N GLY A 47 15.65 -28.90 -13.16
CA GLY A 47 16.75 -29.61 -12.52
C GLY A 47 18.06 -29.49 -13.31
N ALA A 48 19.17 -29.84 -12.66
CA ALA A 48 20.51 -29.83 -13.25
C ALA A 48 20.61 -30.73 -14.50
N ASP A 49 19.88 -31.85 -14.51
CA ASP A 49 19.87 -32.84 -15.59
C ASP A 49 18.90 -32.51 -16.73
N ASN A 50 18.54 -31.22 -16.91
CA ASN A 50 17.54 -30.75 -17.88
C ASN A 50 16.11 -31.28 -17.69
N VAL A 51 15.84 -32.03 -16.61
CA VAL A 51 14.49 -32.48 -16.25
C VAL A 51 13.67 -31.28 -15.75
N THR A 52 12.47 -31.09 -16.30
CA THR A 52 11.55 -30.03 -15.89
C THR A 52 10.30 -30.58 -15.24
N PHE A 53 9.87 -29.97 -14.13
CA PHE A 53 8.64 -30.32 -13.44
C PHE A 53 7.77 -29.08 -13.20
N ARG A 54 6.46 -29.22 -13.38
CA ARG A 54 5.49 -28.15 -13.16
C ARG A 54 4.89 -28.25 -11.76
N VAL A 55 4.96 -27.15 -11.03
CA VAL A 55 4.37 -27.02 -9.69
C VAL A 55 3.23 -26.03 -9.77
N LYS A 56 2.04 -26.46 -9.35
CA LYS A 56 0.90 -25.57 -9.16
C LYS A 56 0.88 -25.11 -7.71
N GLY A 57 0.62 -23.83 -7.51
CA GLY A 57 0.55 -23.27 -6.17
C GLY A 57 -0.39 -22.07 -6.13
N THR A 58 -0.59 -21.59 -4.91
CA THR A 58 -1.28 -20.33 -4.66
C THR A 58 -0.35 -19.48 -3.82
N TRP A 59 -0.10 -18.25 -4.28
CA TRP A 59 0.59 -17.24 -3.53
C TRP A 59 -0.44 -16.36 -2.83
N SER A 60 -0.23 -16.11 -1.54
CA SER A 60 -1.03 -15.18 -0.75
C SER A 60 -0.09 -14.15 -0.14
N GLY A 61 -0.41 -12.87 -0.25
CA GLY A 61 0.42 -11.81 0.32
C GLY A 61 -0.24 -10.44 0.26
N VAL A 62 0.35 -9.47 0.94
CA VAL A 62 0.00 -8.06 0.82
C VAL A 62 0.88 -7.47 -0.29
N GLN A 63 0.28 -6.92 -1.34
CA GLN A 63 1.05 -6.46 -2.52
C GLN A 63 1.06 -4.95 -2.70
N ALA A 64 -0.03 -4.28 -2.35
CA ALA A 64 -0.16 -2.83 -2.55
C ALA A 64 -0.59 -2.16 -1.25
N ILE A 65 0.05 -1.02 -0.99
CA ILE A 65 -0.26 -0.13 0.11
C ILE A 65 -0.46 1.25 -0.53
N ASP A 66 -1.71 1.69 -0.60
CA ASP A 66 -2.01 3.08 -1.00
C ASP A 66 -2.08 3.92 0.26
N THR A 67 -1.37 5.03 0.30
CA THR A 67 -1.48 6.04 1.34
C THR A 67 -2.27 7.22 0.81
N TYR A 68 -3.26 7.67 1.57
CA TYR A 68 -3.98 8.90 1.25
C TYR A 68 -4.13 9.72 2.52
N GLN A 69 -4.23 11.03 2.35
CA GLN A 69 -4.50 11.93 3.44
C GLN A 69 -5.87 12.55 3.26
N GLU A 70 -6.54 12.75 4.38
CA GLU A 70 -7.77 13.52 4.44
C GLU A 70 -7.56 14.65 5.43
N ALA A 71 -8.10 15.81 5.10
CA ALA A 71 -7.86 17.02 5.85
C ALA A 71 -9.18 17.76 6.04
N PHE A 72 -9.48 18.12 7.28
CA PHE A 72 -10.80 18.61 7.68
C PHE A 72 -10.69 19.83 8.58
N ASP A 73 -11.55 20.80 8.31
CA ASP A 73 -11.89 21.86 9.26
C ASP A 73 -12.91 21.29 10.27
N GLU A 74 -12.50 21.22 11.53
CA GLU A 74 -13.32 20.65 12.62
C GLU A 74 -14.64 21.40 12.83
N LYS A 75 -14.72 22.66 12.40
CA LYS A 75 -15.92 23.50 12.58
C LYS A 75 -16.97 23.30 11.48
N ASN A 76 -16.53 23.02 10.25
CA ASN A 76 -17.40 23.01 9.07
C ASN A 76 -17.57 21.62 8.43
N ASN A 77 -16.83 20.60 8.89
CA ASN A 77 -16.87 19.24 8.35
C ASN A 77 -16.64 19.18 6.82
N LEU A 78 -15.97 20.19 6.28
CA LEU A 78 -15.61 20.30 4.87
C LEU A 78 -14.35 19.47 4.63
N VAL A 79 -14.43 18.56 3.64
CA VAL A 79 -13.31 17.75 3.16
C VAL A 79 -12.66 18.51 2.01
N GLU A 80 -11.88 19.53 2.32
CA GLU A 80 -11.25 20.34 1.28
C GLU A 80 -9.97 20.99 1.83
N ALA A 81 -8.90 20.19 1.93
CA ALA A 81 -7.64 20.71 1.42
C ALA A 81 -7.38 20.03 0.09
N ASP A 82 -6.92 20.84 -0.85
CA ASP A 82 -6.27 20.39 -2.06
C ASP A 82 -4.94 19.72 -1.67
N ILE A 83 -5.05 18.47 -1.22
CA ILE A 83 -3.91 17.64 -0.84
C ILE A 83 -3.27 17.16 -2.13
N ARG A 84 -2.26 17.89 -2.60
CA ARG A 84 -1.51 17.52 -3.79
C ARG A 84 -0.30 16.70 -3.40
N PRO A 85 -0.03 15.58 -4.08
CA PRO A 85 1.28 14.94 -4.02
C PRO A 85 2.33 15.97 -4.45
N ILE A 86 3.42 16.08 -3.70
CA ILE A 86 4.60 16.80 -4.17
C ILE A 86 5.31 15.90 -5.18
N GLU A 87 5.22 16.24 -6.47
CA GLU A 87 6.02 15.61 -7.51
C GLU A 87 7.45 16.19 -7.45
N PHE A 88 8.45 15.31 -7.35
CA PHE A 88 9.88 15.67 -7.38
C PHE A 88 10.46 15.51 -8.79
#